data_AF-A0A4P7UFQ1-F1
#
_entry.id   AF-A0A4P7UFQ1-F1
#
_cell.length_a   1.000
_cell.length_b   1.000
_cell.length_c   1.000
_cell.angle_alpha   90.00
_cell.angle_beta   90.00
_cell.angle_gamma   90.00
#
_symmetry.space_group_name_H-M   'P 1'
#
loop_
_entity.id
_entity.type
_entity.pdbx_description
1 polymer ?
#
loop_
_entity_poly.entity_id
_entity_poly.type
_entity_poly.pdbx_seq_one_letter_code
_entity_poly.pdbx_strand_id
1 'polypeptide(L)'
;MAAQHIEPHLVMADERGNIYDDPDLLMVCRRGAQWGLPRPDELIPLPEESEFFLLPGRQAVGLDPETGSIAPPEGEAQLAVAAFAAPGYTLSAHPAYESDAKAPLLPLFAYGAVGFARGRFYICARRVDTEPRQIFSNIPRGRIEQGARALLRDYPKNRLIRHIMDNCVARYDCPAGRNFALGRYEAPLPSSRSCNASCIGCISAQEKDSPVQTTPQCRLAFTPSPEELAEVMRVHAGRETRTPIYSFGQGCEGDPLMNSDLLVESVRQFRAGGGSGTVNCNTNASRPEAVIRLAEAGLTSMRVSLNSARAGLYERYYRPSGYSFDDVRASIREGRSRGLWVSLNLLVFPGVTDTEEELDALARLVGENGVSMIQWRNLNIDPEWYFRLMSGGEGQNRLELSPSMGLTSFMKRLKKLCPWLRYGYFNPYLGEKAEVTAPMPGQWSMPAPRAREAASIDDLELSVRAPAPRAREAAEATADDMEAAATGESSDM
;
A
#
# COMPACT_ATOMS: atom_id res chain seq x y z
N MET A 1 -19.22 18.59 7.51
CA MET A 1 -18.39 19.65 6.92
C MET A 1 -17.94 19.16 5.56
N ALA A 2 -18.20 19.91 4.48
CA ALA A 2 -17.62 19.58 3.18
C ALA A 2 -16.09 19.57 3.34
N ALA A 3 -15.41 18.54 2.81
CA ALA A 3 -13.96 18.53 2.78
C ALA A 3 -13.51 19.83 2.09
N GLN A 4 -12.77 20.68 2.79
CA GLN A 4 -12.26 21.91 2.20
C GLN A 4 -11.43 21.53 0.97
N HIS A 5 -11.72 22.14 -0.17
CA HIS A 5 -10.91 21.97 -1.37
C HIS A 5 -9.48 22.43 -1.03
N ILE A 6 -8.50 21.54 -1.21
CA ILE A 6 -7.08 21.82 -1.03
C ILE A 6 -6.46 21.85 -2.41
N GLU A 7 -5.82 22.95 -2.74
CA GLU A 7 -5.04 23.15 -3.98
C GLU A 7 -3.57 23.23 -3.57
N PRO A 8 -2.86 22.09 -3.59
CA PRO A 8 -1.44 22.07 -3.29
C PRO A 8 -0.64 22.62 -4.47
N HIS A 9 0.32 23.48 -4.15
CA HIS A 9 1.32 23.99 -5.06
C HIS A 9 2.47 22.99 -5.24
N LEU A 10 3.15 23.11 -6.38
CA LEU A 10 4.36 22.35 -6.69
C LEU A 10 5.39 22.57 -5.59
N VAL A 11 6.06 21.49 -5.19
CA VAL A 11 7.22 21.54 -4.29
C VAL A 11 8.44 21.11 -5.06
N MET A 12 9.49 21.92 -4.99
CA MET A 12 10.77 21.72 -5.66
C MET A 12 11.92 21.92 -4.67
N ALA A 13 13.12 21.55 -5.09
CA ALA A 13 14.32 21.79 -4.29
C ALA A 13 15.49 22.30 -5.14
N ASP A 14 16.40 23.00 -4.46
CA ASP A 14 17.72 23.34 -5.00
C ASP A 14 18.71 22.17 -4.86
N GLU A 15 19.90 22.29 -5.45
CA GLU A 15 20.96 21.27 -5.37
C GLU A 15 21.47 21.02 -3.94
N ARG A 16 21.20 21.94 -3.00
CA ARG A 16 21.57 21.82 -1.58
C ARG A 16 20.49 21.09 -0.77
N GLY A 17 19.34 20.80 -1.39
CA GLY A 17 18.21 20.15 -0.75
C GLY A 17 17.31 21.07 0.06
N ASN A 18 17.42 22.40 -0.11
CA ASN A 18 16.41 23.30 0.44
C ASN A 18 15.13 23.16 -0.38
N ILE A 19 13.99 23.06 0.31
CA ILE A 19 12.69 22.82 -0.30
C ILE A 19 11.92 24.14 -0.39
N TYR A 20 11.32 24.39 -1.55
CA TYR A 20 10.52 25.56 -1.85
C TYR A 20 9.17 25.13 -2.43
N ASP A 21 8.16 26.00 -2.33
CA ASP A 21 6.90 25.89 -3.06
C ASP A 21 6.84 26.91 -4.20
N ASP A 22 6.22 26.51 -5.31
CA ASP A 22 5.96 27.40 -6.44
C ASP A 22 4.73 28.26 -6.16
N PRO A 23 4.81 29.61 -6.29
CA PRO A 23 3.66 30.47 -6.04
C PRO A 23 2.53 30.29 -7.07
N ASP A 24 2.85 29.84 -8.29
CA ASP A 24 1.94 29.90 -9.43
C ASP A 24 1.59 28.50 -9.96
N LEU A 25 2.52 27.54 -9.87
CA LEU A 25 2.31 26.17 -10.37
C LEU A 25 1.67 25.25 -9.33
N LEU A 26 0.61 24.56 -9.75
CA LEU A 26 -0.06 23.54 -8.96
C LEU A 26 0.70 22.20 -9.00
N MET A 27 0.59 21.44 -7.91
CA MET A 27 1.14 20.10 -7.79
C MET A 27 0.55 19.16 -8.84
N VAL A 28 1.42 18.50 -9.61
CA VAL A 28 1.07 17.40 -10.50
C VAL A 28 1.53 16.08 -9.90
N CYS A 29 0.72 15.04 -10.07
CA CYS A 29 1.04 13.69 -9.64
C CYS A 29 0.92 12.69 -10.78
N ARG A 30 1.60 11.56 -10.62
CA ARG A 30 1.68 10.47 -11.59
C ARG A 30 1.02 9.20 -11.06
N ARG A 31 0.18 8.58 -11.90
CA ARG A 31 -0.37 7.23 -11.71
C ARG A 31 -0.13 6.44 -12.98
N GLY A 32 0.84 5.52 -12.96
CA GLY A 32 1.24 4.79 -14.15
C GLY A 32 1.77 5.73 -15.24
N ALA A 33 1.11 5.80 -16.39
CA ALA A 33 1.43 6.73 -17.47
C ALA A 33 0.70 8.09 -17.35
N GLN A 34 -0.29 8.21 -16.46
CA GLN A 34 -1.16 9.38 -16.41
C GLN A 34 -0.59 10.43 -15.45
N TRP A 35 -0.51 11.66 -15.94
CA TRP A 35 -0.19 12.84 -15.13
C TRP A 35 -1.46 13.66 -14.93
N GLY A 36 -1.58 14.31 -13.78
CA GLY A 36 -2.67 15.22 -13.49
C GLY A 36 -2.69 15.67 -12.05
N LEU A 37 -3.68 16.49 -11.71
CA LEU A 37 -3.87 16.98 -10.34
C LEU A 37 -4.15 15.82 -9.35
N PRO A 38 -3.79 15.99 -8.07
CA PRO A 38 -4.16 15.04 -7.03
C PRO A 38 -5.67 14.91 -6.93
N ARG A 39 -6.14 13.71 -6.56
CA ARG A 39 -7.56 13.49 -6.28
C ARG A 39 -7.85 14.04 -4.87
N PRO A 40 -8.87 14.88 -4.66
CA PRO A 40 -9.11 15.50 -3.35
C PRO A 40 -9.30 14.51 -2.20
N ASP A 41 -9.85 13.32 -2.46
CA ASP A 41 -10.08 12.25 -1.48
C ASP A 41 -8.85 11.37 -1.22
N GLU A 42 -7.71 11.72 -1.83
CA GLU A 42 -6.44 11.00 -1.71
C GLU A 42 -5.28 11.90 -1.29
N LEU A 43 -5.58 13.12 -0.83
CA LEU A 43 -4.62 14.08 -0.34
C LEU A 43 -4.78 14.24 1.19
N ILE A 44 -3.70 14.03 1.93
CA ILE A 44 -3.68 14.17 3.40
C ILE A 44 -2.51 15.05 3.83
N PRO A 45 -2.57 15.70 5.00
CA PRO A 45 -1.38 16.32 5.58
C PRO A 45 -0.25 15.30 5.67
N LEU A 46 0.98 15.71 5.36
CA LEU A 46 2.15 14.84 5.45
C LEU A 46 2.28 14.29 6.88
N PRO A 47 2.28 12.97 7.08
CA PRO A 47 2.45 12.39 8.42
C PRO A 47 3.81 12.78 9.03
N GLU A 48 3.84 13.03 10.34
CA GLU A 48 5.01 13.58 11.05
C GLU A 48 6.29 12.75 10.93
N GLU A 49 6.20 11.41 10.97
CA GLU A 49 7.35 10.50 10.81
C GLU A 49 7.67 10.18 9.33
N SER A 50 7.22 11.03 8.40
CA SER A 50 7.56 10.92 6.97
C SER A 50 8.88 11.63 6.67
N GLU A 51 9.55 11.21 5.60
CA GLU A 51 10.85 11.76 5.19
C GLU A 51 10.75 12.34 3.78
N PHE A 52 11.48 13.43 3.50
CA PHE A 52 11.58 13.99 2.15
C PHE A 52 12.76 13.38 1.41
N PHE A 53 12.60 13.17 0.11
CA PHE A 53 13.66 12.76 -0.80
C PHE A 53 13.81 13.74 -1.94
N LEU A 54 15.04 14.22 -2.11
CA LEU A 54 15.47 14.85 -3.35
C LEU A 54 15.56 13.79 -4.45
N LEU A 55 15.17 14.12 -5.67
CA LEU A 55 15.24 13.20 -6.82
C LEU A 55 16.30 13.68 -7.81
N PRO A 56 17.56 13.21 -7.71
CA PRO A 56 18.63 13.67 -8.60
C PRO A 56 18.33 13.41 -10.09
N GLY A 57 18.67 14.38 -10.94
CA GLY A 57 18.48 14.31 -12.39
C GLY A 57 17.02 14.27 -12.83
N ARG A 58 16.09 14.72 -11.98
CA ARG A 58 14.65 14.77 -12.27
C ARG A 58 14.15 16.19 -12.04
N GLN A 59 13.72 16.84 -13.10
CA GLN A 59 13.19 18.19 -13.09
C GLN A 59 11.74 18.18 -12.59
N ALA A 60 11.45 19.03 -11.61
CA ALA A 60 10.10 19.26 -11.10
C ALA A 60 9.21 19.82 -12.22
N VAL A 61 7.92 19.44 -12.22
CA VAL A 61 6.92 19.99 -13.13
C VAL A 61 5.62 20.23 -12.39
N GLY A 62 4.95 21.33 -12.72
CA GLY A 62 3.67 21.72 -12.15
C GLY A 62 2.67 22.12 -13.23
N LEU A 63 1.40 22.22 -12.85
CA LEU A 63 0.33 22.65 -13.74
C LEU A 63 0.13 24.15 -13.56
N ASP A 64 0.28 24.90 -14.63
CA ASP A 64 -0.14 26.31 -14.68
C ASP A 64 -1.68 26.36 -14.77
N PRO A 65 -2.37 26.94 -13.77
CA PRO A 65 -3.83 27.01 -13.74
C PRO A 65 -4.42 27.96 -14.79
N GLU A 66 -3.66 28.95 -15.29
CA GLU A 66 -4.12 29.90 -16.30
C GLU A 66 -4.12 29.28 -17.70
N THR A 67 -3.03 28.58 -18.04
CA THR A 67 -2.86 27.98 -19.37
C THR A 67 -3.32 26.53 -19.46
N GLY A 68 -3.44 25.83 -18.32
CA GLY A 68 -3.71 24.40 -18.24
C GLY A 68 -2.54 23.52 -18.71
N SER A 69 -1.35 24.10 -18.90
CA SER A 69 -0.16 23.40 -19.38
C SER A 69 0.69 22.92 -18.22
N ILE A 70 1.37 21.77 -18.40
CA ILE A 70 2.37 21.29 -17.44
C ILE A 70 3.72 21.87 -17.87
N ALA A 71 4.39 22.55 -16.94
CA ALA A 71 5.65 23.24 -17.18
C ALA A 71 6.62 23.05 -16.01
N PRO A 72 7.95 23.15 -16.25
CA PRO A 72 8.92 23.22 -15.17
C PRO A 72 8.81 24.57 -14.43
N PRO A 73 9.22 24.64 -13.15
CA PRO A 73 9.26 25.91 -12.42
C PRO A 73 10.36 26.82 -12.96
N GLU A 74 10.18 28.12 -12.80
CA GLU A 74 11.22 29.12 -13.08
C GLU A 74 12.23 29.22 -11.92
N GLY A 75 13.44 29.69 -12.22
CA GLY A 75 14.49 29.94 -11.20
C GLY A 75 15.48 28.80 -10.98
N GLU A 76 16.21 28.86 -9.85
CA GLU A 76 17.34 27.97 -9.55
C GLU A 76 16.91 26.62 -8.93
N ALA A 77 15.76 26.57 -8.26
CA ALA A 77 15.23 25.34 -7.65
C ALA A 77 14.41 24.55 -8.69
N GLN A 78 15.05 23.55 -9.31
CA GLN A 78 14.42 22.78 -10.39
C GLN A 78 14.27 21.29 -10.08
N LEU A 79 14.77 20.80 -8.94
CA LEU A 79 14.77 19.37 -8.65
C LEU A 79 13.43 18.93 -8.06
N ALA A 80 12.93 17.79 -8.55
CA ALA A 80 11.73 17.16 -8.02
C ALA A 80 11.95 16.65 -6.59
N VAL A 81 10.90 16.75 -5.78
CA VAL A 81 10.86 16.28 -4.40
C VAL A 81 9.80 15.19 -4.27
N ALA A 82 10.12 14.14 -3.52
CA ALA A 82 9.18 13.11 -3.10
C ALA A 82 9.09 13.06 -1.57
N ALA A 83 8.08 12.38 -1.06
CA ALA A 83 7.99 12.04 0.35
C ALA A 83 7.81 10.52 0.55
N PHE A 84 8.57 9.95 1.48
CA PHE A 84 8.33 8.63 2.03
C PHE A 84 7.25 8.71 3.11
N ALA A 85 6.10 8.09 2.87
CA ALA A 85 5.02 8.08 3.85
C ALA A 85 5.39 7.20 5.06
N ALA A 86 5.13 7.73 6.26
CA ALA A 86 5.26 6.96 7.50
C ALA A 86 4.49 5.62 7.47
N PRO A 87 4.91 4.60 8.26
CA PRO A 87 4.17 3.34 8.36
C PRO A 87 2.70 3.54 8.71
N GLY A 88 1.81 2.72 8.11
CA GLY A 88 0.36 2.87 8.26
C GLY A 88 -0.30 3.74 7.18
N TYR A 89 0.49 4.30 6.25
CA TYR A 89 0.00 5.08 5.11
C TYR A 89 0.43 4.43 3.78
N THR A 90 -0.50 4.41 2.82
CA THR A 90 -0.29 3.88 1.47
C THR A 90 -0.42 4.99 0.44
N LEU A 91 0.56 5.13 -0.44
CA LEU A 91 0.62 6.12 -1.49
C LEU A 91 -0.47 5.88 -2.54
N SER A 92 -1.08 6.97 -3.00
CA SER A 92 -2.11 6.98 -4.05
C SER A 92 -1.62 7.60 -5.35
N ALA A 93 -0.45 8.23 -5.35
CA ALA A 93 0.25 8.73 -6.53
C ALA A 93 1.75 8.91 -6.28
N HIS A 94 2.53 8.85 -7.35
CA HIS A 94 3.96 9.19 -7.39
C HIS A 94 4.15 10.65 -7.81
N PRO A 95 5.30 11.28 -7.49
CA PRO A 95 5.63 12.60 -8.03
C PRO A 95 5.67 12.56 -9.57
N ALA A 96 5.27 13.68 -10.20
CA ALA A 96 5.49 13.91 -11.62
C ALA A 96 6.77 14.73 -11.80
N TYR A 97 7.59 14.36 -12.78
CA TYR A 97 8.86 14.98 -13.08
C TYR A 97 9.29 14.61 -14.49
N GLU A 98 10.18 15.40 -15.08
CA GLU A 98 10.91 15.06 -16.29
C GLU A 98 12.30 14.55 -15.94
N SER A 99 12.64 13.33 -16.37
CA SER A 99 13.96 12.74 -16.10
C SER A 99 14.99 13.16 -17.16
N ASP A 100 16.16 13.59 -16.70
CA ASP A 100 17.32 13.79 -17.56
C ASP A 100 17.78 12.45 -18.17
N ALA A 101 18.43 12.51 -19.34
CA ALA A 101 18.99 11.33 -20.00
C ALA A 101 20.01 10.54 -19.14
N LYS A 102 20.59 11.19 -18.12
CA LYS A 102 21.57 10.60 -17.19
C LYS A 102 21.03 10.45 -15.76
N ALA A 103 19.72 10.58 -15.56
CA ALA A 103 19.12 10.43 -14.23
C ALA A 103 19.49 9.05 -13.62
N PRO A 104 20.05 9.00 -12.40
CA PRO A 104 20.41 7.73 -11.77
C PRO A 104 19.15 6.95 -11.39
N LEU A 105 19.23 5.62 -11.31
CA LEU A 105 18.12 4.82 -10.77
C LEU A 105 17.88 5.19 -9.29
N LEU A 106 16.62 5.45 -8.92
CA LEU A 106 16.30 5.76 -7.54
C LEU A 106 16.46 4.53 -6.62
N PRO A 107 16.94 4.69 -5.37
CA PRO A 107 17.03 3.60 -4.40
C PRO A 107 15.67 2.95 -4.09
N LEU A 108 15.68 1.79 -3.42
CA LEU A 108 14.47 1.04 -3.05
C LEU A 108 13.70 1.69 -1.89
N PHE A 109 13.04 2.81 -2.17
CA PHE A 109 12.08 3.49 -1.30
C PHE A 109 10.75 3.72 -2.02
N ALA A 110 9.73 4.09 -1.26
CA ALA A 110 8.45 4.53 -1.80
C ALA A 110 8.47 6.05 -2.00
N TYR A 111 8.16 6.49 -3.22
CA TYR A 111 8.21 7.90 -3.61
C TYR A 111 6.79 8.46 -3.76
N GLY A 112 6.30 9.18 -2.75
CA GLY A 112 4.98 9.80 -2.75
C GLY A 112 5.00 11.20 -3.34
N ALA A 113 3.96 11.54 -4.10
CA ALA A 113 3.76 12.91 -4.57
C ALA A 113 3.48 13.83 -3.37
N VAL A 114 4.20 14.95 -3.27
CA VAL A 114 4.08 15.93 -2.20
C VAL A 114 3.84 17.33 -2.78
N GLY A 115 3.05 18.13 -2.09
CA GLY A 115 2.78 19.53 -2.44
C GLY A 115 2.56 20.38 -1.19
N PHE A 116 2.55 21.70 -1.35
CA PHE A 116 2.41 22.63 -0.22
C PHE A 116 1.12 23.44 -0.34
N ALA A 117 0.40 23.59 0.77
CA ALA A 117 -0.77 24.47 0.82
C ALA A 117 -1.01 24.94 2.25
N ARG A 118 -1.45 26.20 2.42
CA ARG A 118 -1.90 26.73 3.71
C ARG A 118 -0.89 26.48 4.85
N GLY A 119 0.39 26.71 4.57
CA GLY A 119 1.47 26.62 5.55
C GLY A 119 1.89 25.19 5.97
N ARG A 120 1.51 24.16 5.22
CA ARG A 120 1.94 22.78 5.49
C ARG A 120 2.03 21.91 4.23
N PHE A 121 2.81 20.84 4.34
CA PHE A 121 2.93 19.82 3.29
C PHE A 121 1.74 18.85 3.29
N TYR A 122 1.36 18.44 2.08
CA TYR A 122 0.37 17.40 1.82
C TYR A 122 0.96 16.33 0.92
N ILE A 123 0.55 15.08 1.12
CA ILE A 123 1.00 13.92 0.37
C ILE A 123 -0.19 13.19 -0.25
N CYS A 124 0.00 12.67 -1.46
CA CYS A 124 -0.93 11.73 -2.09
C CYS A 124 -0.85 10.36 -1.41
N ALA A 125 -1.63 10.18 -0.34
CA ALA A 125 -1.67 8.94 0.42
C ALA A 125 -2.99 8.75 1.16
N ARG A 126 -3.22 7.52 1.61
CA ARG A 126 -4.33 7.15 2.49
C ARG A 126 -3.81 6.47 3.74
N ARG A 127 -4.35 6.85 4.90
CA ARG A 127 -4.12 6.11 6.14
C ARG A 127 -4.88 4.78 6.09
N VAL A 128 -4.15 3.67 6.15
CA VAL A 128 -4.69 2.30 6.09
C VAL A 128 -4.61 1.58 7.43
N ASP A 129 -3.82 2.10 8.37
CA ASP A 129 -3.70 1.56 9.73
C ASP A 129 -3.48 2.71 10.73
N THR A 130 -3.96 2.50 11.94
CA THR A 130 -3.88 3.49 13.03
C THR A 130 -3.03 3.01 14.19
N GLU A 131 -2.56 1.75 14.16
CA GLU A 131 -1.84 1.17 15.28
C GLU A 131 -0.46 1.83 15.46
N PRO A 132 -0.11 2.28 16.68
CA PRO A 132 1.09 3.08 16.92
C PRO A 132 2.37 2.23 17.05
N ARG A 133 2.38 0.97 16.59
CA ARG A 133 3.45 0.01 16.94
C ARG A 133 4.82 0.35 16.37
N GLN A 134 4.87 1.16 15.31
CA GLN A 134 6.11 1.66 14.71
C GLN A 134 6.32 3.16 14.93
N ILE A 135 5.53 3.78 15.81
CA ILE A 135 5.76 5.17 16.24
C ILE A 135 6.80 5.12 17.35
N PHE A 136 7.92 5.83 17.13
CA PHE A 136 9.05 5.87 18.05
C PHE A 136 9.46 7.30 18.45
N SER A 137 8.88 8.34 17.85
CA SER A 137 9.17 9.75 18.17
C SER A 137 9.18 10.06 19.67
N ASN A 138 8.29 9.44 20.45
CA ASN A 138 8.17 9.63 21.90
C ASN A 138 8.98 8.63 22.75
N ILE A 139 9.91 7.88 22.16
CA ILE A 139 10.71 6.87 22.85
C ILE A 139 12.17 7.28 22.84
N PRO A 140 12.77 7.58 24.01
CA PRO A 140 14.18 7.92 24.09
C PRO A 140 15.05 6.80 23.50
N ARG A 141 15.95 7.15 22.57
CA ARG A 141 16.88 6.20 21.93
C ARG A 141 17.64 5.36 22.96
N GLY A 142 18.08 5.97 24.07
CA GLY A 142 18.78 5.28 25.15
C GLY A 142 17.97 4.13 25.79
N ARG A 143 16.63 4.19 25.78
CA ARG A 143 15.77 3.10 26.28
C ARG A 143 15.86 1.86 25.38
N ILE A 144 15.89 2.07 24.06
CA ILE A 144 16.03 0.99 23.08
C ILE A 144 17.43 0.37 23.21
N GLU A 145 18.46 1.20 23.28
CA GLU A 145 19.85 0.75 23.44
C GLU A 145 20.10 0.01 24.77
N GLN A 146 19.44 0.41 25.84
CA GLN A 146 19.49 -0.29 27.13
C GLN A 146 18.84 -1.68 27.02
N GLY A 147 17.66 -1.76 26.39
CA GLY A 147 16.98 -3.03 26.13
C GLY A 147 17.83 -3.98 25.27
N ALA A 148 18.50 -3.42 24.24
CA ALA A 148 19.40 -4.19 23.40
C ALA A 148 20.62 -4.73 24.15
N ARG A 149 21.27 -3.88 24.96
CA ARG A 149 22.40 -4.30 25.82
C ARG A 149 22.00 -5.34 26.86
N ALA A 150 20.79 -5.23 27.44
CA ALA A 150 20.28 -6.23 28.37
C ALA A 150 20.11 -7.60 27.69
N LEU A 151 19.45 -7.64 26.53
CA LEU A 151 19.28 -8.87 25.76
C LEU A 151 20.60 -9.55 25.38
N LEU A 152 21.60 -8.77 24.94
CA LEU A 152 22.93 -9.29 24.60
C LEU A 152 23.67 -9.87 25.81
N ARG A 153 23.51 -9.26 26.99
CA ARG A 153 24.11 -9.73 28.25
C ARG A 153 23.42 -10.98 28.79
N ASP A 154 22.09 -11.00 28.74
CA ASP A 154 21.28 -12.06 29.36
C ASP A 154 21.22 -13.32 28.46
N TYR A 155 21.37 -13.17 27.14
CA TYR A 155 21.34 -14.26 26.16
C TYR A 155 22.58 -14.28 25.25
N PRO A 156 23.81 -14.37 25.80
CA PRO A 156 25.04 -14.17 25.03
C PRO A 156 25.33 -15.28 24.01
N LYS A 157 24.73 -16.46 24.20
CA LYS A 157 24.90 -17.65 23.35
C LYS A 157 23.94 -17.69 22.16
N ASN A 158 22.88 -16.89 22.16
CA ASN A 158 21.90 -16.89 21.08
C ASN A 158 22.35 -15.95 19.95
N ARG A 159 22.76 -16.54 18.82
CA ARG A 159 23.27 -15.78 17.66
C ARG A 159 22.17 -14.95 17.00
N LEU A 160 20.92 -15.41 17.08
CA LEU A 160 19.78 -14.69 16.54
C LEU A 160 19.49 -13.41 17.33
N ILE A 161 19.47 -13.47 18.67
CA ILE A 161 19.35 -12.27 19.52
C ILE A 161 20.47 -11.28 19.19
N ARG A 162 21.70 -11.77 19.08
CA ARG A 162 22.85 -10.95 18.68
C ARG A 162 22.64 -10.28 17.32
N HIS A 163 22.19 -11.04 16.32
CA HIS A 163 21.88 -10.48 15.00
C HIS A 163 20.82 -9.38 15.06
N ILE A 164 19.71 -9.62 15.79
CA ILE A 164 18.62 -8.64 15.91
C ILE A 164 19.14 -7.36 16.59
N MET A 165 19.96 -7.46 17.63
CA MET A 165 20.47 -6.27 18.34
C MET A 165 21.56 -5.54 17.53
N ASP A 166 22.56 -6.26 17.04
CA ASP A 166 23.73 -5.66 16.40
C ASP A 166 23.44 -5.17 14.98
N ASN A 167 22.49 -5.79 14.27
CA ASN A 167 22.15 -5.42 12.90
C ASN A 167 20.78 -4.77 12.82
N CYS A 168 19.71 -5.48 13.21
CA CYS A 168 18.36 -4.95 13.02
C CYS A 168 18.13 -3.67 13.84
N VAL A 169 18.55 -3.63 15.12
CA VAL A 169 18.42 -2.42 15.94
C VAL A 169 19.52 -1.42 15.63
N ALA A 170 20.79 -1.79 15.78
CA ALA A 170 21.88 -0.81 15.77
C ALA A 170 22.26 -0.30 14.37
N ARG A 171 22.12 -1.12 13.31
CA ARG A 171 22.55 -0.77 11.95
C ARG A 171 21.41 -0.35 11.03
N TYR A 172 20.29 -1.07 11.07
CA TYR A 172 19.17 -0.86 10.15
C TYR A 172 18.04 -0.02 10.75
N ASP A 173 18.08 0.27 12.06
CA ASP A 173 17.00 0.90 12.81
C ASP A 173 15.60 0.26 12.57
N CYS A 174 15.58 -1.06 12.37
CA CYS A 174 14.41 -1.83 12.00
C CYS A 174 13.33 -1.78 13.11
N PRO A 175 12.09 -1.37 12.80
CA PRO A 175 11.02 -1.25 13.77
C PRO A 175 10.74 -2.54 14.57
N ALA A 176 10.78 -3.71 13.93
CA ALA A 176 10.55 -4.99 14.61
C ALA A 176 11.67 -5.30 15.62
N GLY A 177 12.94 -5.05 15.24
CA GLY A 177 14.07 -5.22 16.16
C GLY A 177 13.96 -4.30 17.37
N ARG A 178 13.59 -3.03 17.15
CA ARG A 178 13.39 -2.02 18.21
C ARG A 178 12.24 -2.41 19.14
N ASN A 179 11.16 -2.95 18.60
CA ASN A 179 10.03 -3.47 19.37
C ASN A 179 10.43 -4.66 20.24
N PHE A 180 11.23 -5.59 19.73
CA PHE A 180 11.79 -6.68 20.54
C PHE A 180 12.74 -6.17 21.63
N ALA A 181 13.61 -5.20 21.33
CA ALA A 181 14.47 -4.55 22.33
C ALA A 181 13.66 -3.88 23.45
N LEU A 182 12.50 -3.32 23.12
CA LEU A 182 11.56 -2.71 24.07
C LEU A 182 10.63 -3.72 24.77
N GLY A 183 10.51 -4.95 24.25
CA GLY A 183 9.56 -5.95 24.75
C GLY A 183 8.11 -5.57 24.48
N ARG A 184 7.80 -5.08 23.26
CA ARG A 184 6.45 -4.69 22.86
C ARG A 184 6.06 -5.20 21.48
N TYR A 185 4.77 -5.40 21.24
CA TYR A 185 4.18 -5.74 19.94
C TYR A 185 4.80 -7.00 19.28
N GLU A 186 5.54 -6.81 18.18
CA GLU A 186 5.98 -7.86 17.27
C GLU A 186 7.50 -8.07 17.35
N ALA A 187 7.91 -9.32 17.57
CA ALA A 187 9.31 -9.73 17.55
C ALA A 187 9.68 -10.38 16.20
N PRO A 188 10.85 -10.03 15.62
CA PRO A 188 11.32 -10.60 14.36
C PRO A 188 12.00 -11.96 14.60
N LEU A 189 11.76 -12.92 13.71
CA LEU A 189 12.37 -14.25 13.70
C LEU A 189 13.09 -14.53 12.36
N PRO A 190 14.17 -13.78 12.02
CA PRO A 190 14.90 -14.03 10.78
C PRO A 190 15.50 -15.44 10.79
N SER A 191 15.22 -16.20 9.74
CA SER A 191 15.36 -17.66 9.73
C SER A 191 15.97 -18.22 8.44
N SER A 192 15.99 -17.45 7.35
CA SER A 192 16.37 -17.95 6.02
C SER A 192 17.47 -17.14 5.32
N ARG A 193 18.41 -17.86 4.70
CA ARG A 193 19.49 -17.28 3.88
C ARG A 193 19.13 -17.29 2.38
N SER A 194 18.19 -18.16 2.01
CA SER A 194 17.84 -18.46 0.62
C SER A 194 16.41 -18.03 0.31
N CYS A 195 16.17 -17.74 -0.95
CA CYS A 195 14.85 -17.44 -1.49
C CYS A 195 14.79 -18.11 -2.87
N ASN A 196 13.63 -18.63 -3.23
CA ASN A 196 13.36 -19.17 -4.56
C ASN A 196 12.71 -18.13 -5.50
N ALA A 197 12.76 -16.84 -5.15
CA ALA A 197 12.31 -15.73 -5.98
C ALA A 197 13.46 -14.74 -6.19
N SER A 198 13.66 -14.31 -7.45
CA SER A 198 14.64 -13.27 -7.83
C SER A 198 13.93 -11.93 -8.02
N CYS A 199 13.31 -11.41 -6.95
CA CYS A 199 12.48 -10.22 -7.08
C CYS A 199 13.30 -9.02 -7.59
N ILE A 200 12.77 -8.29 -8.58
CA ILE A 200 13.45 -7.12 -9.18
C ILE A 200 13.87 -6.10 -8.11
N GLY A 201 12.96 -5.81 -7.17
CA GLY A 201 13.20 -4.91 -6.04
C GLY A 201 13.52 -5.63 -4.72
N CYS A 202 14.25 -6.75 -4.74
CA CYS A 202 14.57 -7.46 -3.51
C CYS A 202 15.41 -6.59 -2.56
N ILE A 203 14.93 -6.45 -1.31
CA ILE A 203 15.50 -5.54 -0.30
C ILE A 203 16.65 -6.15 0.51
N SER A 204 16.95 -7.44 0.29
CA SER A 204 17.96 -8.18 1.08
C SER A 204 19.10 -8.75 0.22
N ALA A 205 18.87 -8.94 -1.08
CA ALA A 205 19.87 -9.39 -2.03
C ALA A 205 19.52 -8.89 -3.44
N GLN A 206 20.53 -8.66 -4.27
CA GLN A 206 20.38 -8.30 -5.68
C GLN A 206 21.33 -9.17 -6.51
N GLU A 207 20.95 -9.45 -7.76
CA GLU A 207 21.82 -10.13 -8.71
C GLU A 207 23.02 -9.23 -9.08
N LYS A 208 24.13 -9.83 -9.51
CA LYS A 208 25.40 -9.10 -9.73
C LYS A 208 25.27 -8.00 -10.79
N ASP A 209 24.41 -8.22 -11.78
CA ASP A 209 24.10 -7.33 -12.90
C ASP A 209 22.82 -6.51 -12.69
N SER A 210 22.22 -6.57 -11.49
CA SER A 210 21.07 -5.73 -11.17
C SER A 210 21.44 -4.25 -11.26
N PRO A 211 20.58 -3.40 -11.85
CA PRO A 211 20.79 -1.96 -11.80
C PRO A 211 20.60 -1.39 -10.39
N VAL A 212 19.97 -2.15 -9.48
CA VAL A 212 19.88 -1.81 -8.06
C VAL A 212 21.17 -2.24 -7.35
N GLN A 213 22.05 -1.28 -7.11
CA GLN A 213 23.38 -1.54 -6.56
C GLN A 213 23.42 -1.73 -5.04
N THR A 214 22.40 -1.27 -4.32
CA THR A 214 22.37 -1.31 -2.85
C THR A 214 21.04 -1.83 -2.35
N THR A 215 21.10 -2.75 -1.40
CA THR A 215 19.94 -3.27 -0.69
C THR A 215 19.79 -2.57 0.66
N PRO A 216 18.57 -2.23 1.11
CA PRO A 216 18.34 -1.63 2.43
C PRO A 216 18.84 -2.48 3.59
N GLN A 217 18.81 -3.81 3.45
CA GLN A 217 19.26 -4.75 4.48
C GLN A 217 20.15 -5.83 3.85
N CYS A 218 20.98 -6.48 4.67
CA CYS A 218 21.80 -7.61 4.23
C CYS A 218 21.13 -8.92 4.65
N ARG A 219 21.15 -9.94 3.78
CA ARG A 219 20.70 -11.28 4.16
C ARG A 219 21.49 -11.85 5.34
N LEU A 220 20.79 -12.60 6.17
CA LEU A 220 21.32 -13.38 7.28
C LEU A 220 22.49 -14.26 6.78
N ALA A 221 23.60 -14.25 7.53
CA ALA A 221 24.81 -14.99 7.17
C ALA A 221 24.83 -16.43 7.70
N PHE A 222 23.91 -16.79 8.59
CA PHE A 222 23.82 -18.10 9.23
C PHE A 222 22.36 -18.58 9.26
N THR A 223 22.14 -19.85 9.58
CA THR A 223 20.81 -20.40 9.85
C THR A 223 20.71 -20.61 11.36
N PRO A 224 19.73 -20.01 12.06
CA PRO A 224 19.56 -20.24 13.49
C PRO A 224 19.08 -21.67 13.76
N SER A 225 19.27 -22.16 14.98
CA SER A 225 18.68 -23.43 15.42
C SER A 225 17.23 -23.24 15.88
N PRO A 226 16.43 -24.32 15.97
CA PRO A 226 15.09 -24.23 16.52
C PRO A 226 15.06 -23.65 17.95
N GLU A 227 16.08 -23.98 18.75
CA GLU A 227 16.21 -23.53 20.13
C GLU A 227 16.48 -22.02 20.20
N GLU A 228 17.30 -21.49 19.28
CA GLU A 228 17.56 -20.04 19.18
C GLU A 228 16.28 -19.27 18.85
N LEU A 229 15.47 -19.77 17.92
CA LEU A 229 14.18 -19.18 17.54
C LEU A 229 13.15 -19.29 18.67
N ALA A 230 13.02 -20.46 19.29
CA ALA A 230 12.12 -20.70 20.40
C ALA A 230 12.51 -19.88 21.65
N GLU A 231 13.80 -19.62 21.87
CA GLU A 231 14.25 -18.72 22.92
C GLU A 231 13.83 -17.28 22.64
N VAL A 232 13.99 -16.75 21.43
CA VAL A 232 13.49 -15.40 21.08
C VAL A 232 11.98 -15.28 21.35
N MET A 233 11.19 -16.29 20.94
CA MET A 233 9.75 -16.31 21.19
C MET A 233 9.43 -16.31 22.68
N ARG A 234 10.07 -17.16 23.49
CA ARG A 234 9.87 -17.21 24.96
C ARG A 234 10.29 -15.92 25.65
N VAL A 235 11.42 -15.33 25.27
CA VAL A 235 11.91 -14.06 25.81
C VAL A 235 10.91 -12.93 25.52
N HIS A 236 10.39 -12.86 24.31
CA HIS A 236 9.40 -11.85 23.96
C HIS A 236 8.05 -12.10 24.66
N ALA A 237 7.60 -13.36 24.73
CA ALA A 237 6.38 -13.75 25.46
C ALA A 237 6.40 -13.31 26.94
N GLY A 238 7.56 -13.40 27.60
CA GLY A 238 7.73 -12.97 28.98
C GLY A 238 7.76 -11.45 29.17
N ARG A 239 7.89 -10.67 28.09
CA ARG A 239 8.07 -9.20 28.14
C ARG A 239 6.88 -8.44 27.55
N GLU A 240 6.24 -8.97 26.51
CA GLU A 240 5.00 -8.45 25.92
C GLU A 240 3.85 -9.41 26.27
N THR A 241 3.02 -9.04 27.25
CA THR A 241 1.96 -9.90 27.78
C THR A 241 0.56 -9.54 27.27
N ARG A 242 0.40 -8.45 26.50
CA ARG A 242 -0.90 -7.97 26.05
C ARG A 242 -1.25 -8.52 24.67
N THR A 243 -0.35 -8.34 23.70
CA THR A 243 -0.60 -8.77 22.30
C THR A 243 0.69 -9.23 21.62
N PRO A 244 1.38 -10.28 22.13
CA PRO A 244 2.64 -10.73 21.54
C PRO A 244 2.44 -11.36 20.16
N ILE A 245 3.29 -10.94 19.23
CA ILE A 245 3.37 -11.47 17.86
C ILE A 245 4.82 -11.87 17.58
N TYR A 246 5.02 -13.01 16.93
CA TYR A 246 6.33 -13.52 16.54
C TYR A 246 6.30 -13.82 15.05
N SER A 247 7.18 -13.17 14.28
CA SER A 247 7.08 -13.21 12.82
C SER A 247 8.35 -13.74 12.17
N PHE A 248 8.22 -14.88 11.49
CA PHE A 248 9.17 -15.27 10.44
C PHE A 248 8.99 -14.38 9.20
N GLY A 249 10.02 -14.26 8.37
CA GLY A 249 10.01 -13.46 7.15
C GLY A 249 10.27 -11.97 7.40
N GLN A 250 11.53 -11.60 7.52
CA GLN A 250 12.04 -10.27 7.82
C GLN A 250 12.82 -9.66 6.64
N GLY A 251 13.05 -8.36 6.68
CA GLY A 251 13.77 -7.65 5.61
C GLY A 251 15.23 -8.11 5.45
N CYS A 252 15.82 -8.72 6.47
CA CYS A 252 17.20 -9.22 6.47
C CYS A 252 17.31 -10.72 6.15
N GLU A 253 16.28 -11.35 5.57
CA GLU A 253 16.33 -12.77 5.19
C GLU A 253 15.86 -13.02 3.75
N GLY A 254 15.98 -14.27 3.31
CA GLY A 254 15.27 -14.80 2.15
C GLY A 254 13.84 -15.24 2.51
N ASP A 255 13.28 -16.21 1.79
CA ASP A 255 11.94 -16.72 2.13
C ASP A 255 12.04 -17.77 3.25
N PRO A 256 11.26 -17.66 4.33
CA PRO A 256 11.31 -18.60 5.44
C PRO A 256 10.85 -20.02 5.10
N LEU A 257 10.04 -20.23 4.05
CA LEU A 257 9.60 -21.58 3.65
C LEU A 257 10.75 -22.41 3.07
N MET A 258 11.88 -21.79 2.74
CA MET A 258 13.11 -22.52 2.39
C MET A 258 13.67 -23.35 3.56
N ASN A 259 13.32 -22.99 4.81
CA ASN A 259 13.73 -23.69 6.02
C ASN A 259 12.53 -24.25 6.80
N SER A 260 11.57 -24.85 6.10
CA SER A 260 10.31 -25.26 6.72
C SER A 260 10.44 -26.27 7.88
N ASP A 261 11.44 -27.18 7.86
CA ASP A 261 11.70 -28.09 8.99
C ASP A 261 12.12 -27.33 10.26
N LEU A 262 13.02 -26.35 10.11
CA LEU A 262 13.46 -25.47 11.19
C LEU A 262 12.27 -24.70 11.78
N LEU A 263 11.43 -24.11 10.94
CA LEU A 263 10.26 -23.37 11.42
C LEU A 263 9.28 -24.28 12.15
N VAL A 264 8.95 -25.44 11.56
CA VAL A 264 8.04 -26.43 12.19
C VAL A 264 8.54 -26.82 13.57
N GLU A 265 9.82 -27.15 13.71
CA GLU A 265 10.40 -27.53 15.00
C GLU A 265 10.39 -26.36 16.00
N SER A 266 10.74 -25.14 15.55
CA SER A 266 10.72 -23.94 16.40
C SER A 266 9.32 -23.65 16.95
N VAL A 267 8.29 -23.77 16.11
CA VAL A 267 6.90 -23.55 16.50
C VAL A 267 6.46 -24.64 17.48
N ARG A 268 6.79 -25.91 17.22
CA ARG A 268 6.47 -27.02 18.13
C ARG A 268 7.11 -26.84 19.50
N GLN A 269 8.40 -26.50 19.55
CA GLN A 269 9.10 -26.25 20.81
C GLN A 269 8.44 -25.10 21.60
N PHE A 270 8.09 -24.00 20.93
CA PHE A 270 7.42 -22.88 21.57
C PHE A 270 6.03 -23.25 22.10
N ARG A 271 5.20 -23.92 21.29
CA ARG A 271 3.85 -24.35 21.70
C ARG A 271 3.87 -25.42 22.80
N ALA A 272 4.75 -26.40 22.72
CA ALA A 272 4.91 -27.43 23.74
C ALA A 272 5.33 -26.85 25.10
N GLY A 273 6.08 -25.73 25.09
CA GLY A 273 6.42 -24.96 26.28
C GLY A 273 5.31 -24.03 26.81
N GLY A 274 4.07 -24.15 26.30
CA GLY A 274 2.95 -23.29 26.69
C GLY A 274 2.98 -21.89 26.04
N GLY A 275 3.72 -21.72 24.94
CA GLY A 275 3.83 -20.46 24.23
C GLY A 275 2.48 -19.99 23.66
N SER A 276 2.03 -18.81 24.08
CA SER A 276 0.78 -18.20 23.65
C SER A 276 1.01 -17.08 22.63
N GLY A 277 -0.06 -16.56 22.03
CA GLY A 277 -0.01 -15.45 21.07
C GLY A 277 0.20 -15.90 19.62
N THR A 278 0.37 -14.90 18.75
CA THR A 278 0.32 -15.10 17.30
C THR A 278 1.69 -15.42 16.75
N VAL A 279 1.84 -16.64 16.22
CA VAL A 279 3.03 -17.01 15.44
C VAL A 279 2.68 -16.85 13.97
N ASN A 280 3.40 -15.95 13.30
CA ASN A 280 3.13 -15.50 11.95
C ASN A 280 4.30 -15.84 11.01
N CYS A 281 3.99 -16.15 9.75
CA CYS A 281 4.99 -16.35 8.70
C CYS A 281 4.76 -15.39 7.52
N ASN A 282 5.67 -14.42 7.32
CA ASN A 282 5.68 -13.59 6.11
C ASN A 282 6.44 -14.33 5.00
N THR A 283 5.83 -14.54 3.84
CA THR A 283 6.39 -15.40 2.79
C THR A 283 5.92 -14.98 1.40
N ASN A 284 6.62 -15.44 0.36
CA ASN A 284 6.15 -15.49 -1.02
C ASN A 284 5.12 -16.62 -1.25
N ALA A 285 4.92 -17.51 -0.28
CA ALA A 285 3.98 -18.64 -0.30
C ALA A 285 4.23 -19.64 -1.45
N SER A 286 5.47 -19.80 -1.86
CA SER A 286 5.89 -20.65 -2.98
C SER A 286 5.78 -22.16 -2.72
N ARG A 287 5.52 -22.61 -1.48
CA ARG A 287 5.61 -24.02 -1.08
C ARG A 287 4.37 -24.47 -0.30
N PRO A 288 3.33 -25.00 -0.98
CA PRO A 288 2.10 -25.44 -0.32
C PRO A 288 2.33 -26.51 0.76
N GLU A 289 3.22 -27.47 0.52
CA GLU A 289 3.56 -28.53 1.46
C GLU A 289 4.22 -28.00 2.74
N ALA A 290 5.02 -26.93 2.64
CA ALA A 290 5.59 -26.28 3.80
C ALA A 290 4.52 -25.60 4.64
N VAL A 291 3.55 -24.93 3.99
CA VAL A 291 2.43 -24.27 4.67
C VAL A 291 1.55 -25.27 5.42
N ILE A 292 1.25 -26.42 4.82
CA ILE A 292 0.50 -27.51 5.44
C ILE A 292 1.15 -27.91 6.78
N ARG A 293 2.45 -28.26 6.74
CA ARG A 293 3.19 -28.71 7.93
C ARG A 293 3.29 -27.63 9.01
N LEU A 294 3.43 -26.36 8.61
CA LEU A 294 3.47 -25.24 9.55
C LEU A 294 2.12 -25.01 10.24
N ALA A 295 1.02 -25.11 9.50
CA ALA A 295 -0.32 -25.02 10.07
C ALA A 295 -0.54 -26.12 11.12
N GLU A 296 -0.17 -27.36 10.79
CA GLU A 296 -0.23 -28.51 11.71
C GLU A 296 0.70 -28.37 12.93
N ALA A 297 1.81 -27.65 12.79
CA ALA A 297 2.73 -27.36 13.89
C ALA A 297 2.20 -26.31 14.88
N GLY A 298 1.15 -25.55 14.53
CA GLY A 298 0.56 -24.51 15.37
C GLY A 298 0.92 -23.07 14.96
N LEU A 299 1.27 -22.85 13.69
CA LEU A 299 1.30 -21.51 13.09
C LEU A 299 -0.11 -20.89 13.20
N THR A 300 -0.20 -19.60 13.54
CA THR A 300 -1.48 -18.90 13.69
C THR A 300 -1.88 -18.16 12.41
N SER A 301 -0.91 -17.55 11.75
CA SER A 301 -1.16 -16.75 10.54
C SER A 301 -0.03 -16.82 9.53
N MET A 302 -0.36 -16.50 8.29
CA MET A 302 0.63 -16.25 7.25
C MET A 302 0.30 -14.98 6.48
N ARG A 303 1.35 -14.30 6.02
CA ARG A 303 1.27 -13.11 5.19
C ARG A 303 1.96 -13.37 3.86
N VAL A 304 1.19 -13.41 2.78
CA VAL A 304 1.65 -13.69 1.43
C VAL A 304 1.96 -12.39 0.70
N SER A 305 3.20 -12.24 0.21
CA SER A 305 3.63 -11.02 -0.49
C SER A 305 3.44 -11.14 -2.00
N LEU A 306 2.86 -10.09 -2.60
CA LEU A 306 2.64 -9.98 -4.04
C LEU A 306 2.57 -8.51 -4.47
N ASN A 307 3.03 -8.19 -5.67
CA ASN A 307 2.88 -6.86 -6.30
C ASN A 307 1.60 -6.74 -7.14
N SER A 308 0.98 -7.87 -7.47
CA SER A 308 -0.18 -7.96 -8.35
C SER A 308 -0.90 -9.27 -8.14
N ALA A 309 -2.23 -9.27 -8.30
CA ALA A 309 -3.03 -10.50 -8.35
C ALA A 309 -3.09 -11.12 -9.77
N ARG A 310 -2.52 -10.45 -10.77
CA ARG A 310 -2.40 -10.91 -12.14
C ARG A 310 -1.09 -11.67 -12.31
N ALA A 311 -1.16 -12.96 -12.63
CA ALA A 311 0.01 -13.85 -12.72
C ALA A 311 1.16 -13.27 -13.58
N GLY A 312 0.85 -12.70 -14.75
CA GLY A 312 1.89 -12.12 -15.62
C GLY A 312 2.64 -10.93 -15.01
N LEU A 313 1.99 -10.08 -14.22
CA LEU A 313 2.65 -8.98 -13.50
C LEU A 313 3.39 -9.47 -12.25
N TYR A 314 2.82 -10.46 -11.56
CA TYR A 314 3.48 -11.14 -10.45
C TYR A 314 4.81 -11.75 -10.89
N GLU A 315 4.80 -12.56 -11.94
CA GLU A 315 5.97 -13.30 -12.43
C GLU A 315 7.07 -12.37 -12.94
N ARG A 316 6.72 -11.24 -13.58
CA ARG A 316 7.70 -10.23 -13.98
C ARG A 316 8.47 -9.66 -12.80
N TYR A 317 7.77 -9.35 -11.71
CA TYR A 317 8.40 -8.75 -10.55
C TYR A 317 9.10 -9.79 -9.66
N TYR A 318 8.42 -10.88 -9.31
CA TYR A 318 8.94 -11.90 -8.38
C TYR A 318 9.97 -12.83 -9.00
N ARG A 319 9.92 -13.05 -10.33
CA ARG A 319 10.78 -13.98 -11.07
C ARG A 319 10.93 -15.32 -10.33
N PRO A 320 9.83 -16.08 -10.26
CA PRO A 320 9.80 -17.31 -9.48
C PRO A 320 10.75 -18.36 -10.06
N SER A 321 11.42 -19.12 -9.19
CA SER A 321 12.30 -20.22 -9.55
C SER A 321 11.81 -21.50 -8.88
N GLY A 322 11.35 -22.45 -9.69
CA GLY A 322 10.80 -23.73 -9.18
C GLY A 322 9.43 -23.62 -8.50
N TYR A 323 8.67 -22.54 -8.73
CA TYR A 323 7.27 -22.41 -8.34
C TYR A 323 6.52 -21.49 -9.32
N SER A 324 5.19 -21.45 -9.21
CA SER A 324 4.29 -20.65 -10.04
C SER A 324 3.33 -19.81 -9.18
N PHE A 325 2.60 -18.88 -9.81
CA PHE A 325 1.53 -18.18 -9.10
C PHE A 325 0.40 -19.12 -8.63
N ASP A 326 0.23 -20.28 -9.27
CA ASP A 326 -0.72 -21.31 -8.82
C ASP A 326 -0.31 -21.94 -7.49
N ASP A 327 0.98 -22.13 -7.25
CA ASP A 327 1.49 -22.61 -5.97
C ASP A 327 1.22 -21.59 -4.86
N VAL A 328 1.33 -20.30 -5.17
CA VAL A 328 0.95 -19.21 -4.24
C VAL A 328 -0.53 -19.31 -3.87
N ARG A 329 -1.41 -19.48 -4.86
CA ARG A 329 -2.86 -19.68 -4.63
C ARG A 329 -3.12 -20.96 -3.82
N ALA A 330 -2.44 -22.05 -4.13
CA ALA A 330 -2.55 -23.31 -3.40
C ALA A 330 -2.15 -23.15 -1.94
N SER A 331 -1.01 -22.51 -1.64
CA SER A 331 -0.58 -22.20 -0.28
C SER A 331 -1.62 -21.40 0.51
N ILE A 332 -2.27 -20.40 -0.11
CA ILE A 332 -3.35 -19.64 0.51
C ILE A 332 -4.52 -20.56 0.87
N ARG A 333 -4.97 -21.41 -0.06
CA ARG A 333 -6.08 -22.35 0.18
C ARG A 333 -5.74 -23.36 1.27
N GLU A 334 -4.56 -23.96 1.23
CA GLU A 334 -4.13 -24.96 2.20
C GLU A 334 -4.02 -24.37 3.61
N GLY A 335 -3.46 -23.15 3.71
CA GLY A 335 -3.38 -22.40 4.97
C GLY A 335 -4.78 -22.09 5.52
N ARG A 336 -5.65 -21.49 4.70
CA ARG A 336 -7.03 -21.16 5.11
C ARG A 336 -7.82 -22.40 5.53
N SER A 337 -7.69 -23.51 4.81
CA SER A 337 -8.41 -24.76 5.09
C SER A 337 -8.00 -25.41 6.41
N ARG A 338 -6.80 -25.09 6.91
CA ARG A 338 -6.28 -25.53 8.22
C ARG A 338 -6.45 -24.49 9.33
N GLY A 339 -7.25 -23.44 9.07
CA GLY A 339 -7.59 -22.43 10.06
C GLY A 339 -6.55 -21.32 10.24
N LEU A 340 -5.56 -21.20 9.35
CA LEU A 340 -4.67 -20.03 9.38
C LEU A 340 -5.43 -18.76 9.02
N TRP A 341 -5.10 -17.68 9.71
CA TRP A 341 -5.40 -16.34 9.20
C TRP A 341 -4.46 -16.01 8.05
N VAL A 342 -5.01 -15.79 6.86
CA VAL A 342 -4.21 -15.44 5.68
C VAL A 342 -4.35 -13.95 5.38
N SER A 343 -3.23 -13.24 5.39
CA SER A 343 -3.12 -11.85 4.95
C SER A 343 -2.37 -11.77 3.61
N LEU A 344 -2.72 -10.80 2.77
CA LEU A 344 -1.91 -10.40 1.63
C LEU A 344 -1.09 -9.16 1.97
N ASN A 345 0.22 -9.20 1.75
CA ASN A 345 1.10 -8.04 1.68
C ASN A 345 1.12 -7.54 0.25
N LEU A 346 0.14 -6.69 -0.10
CA LEU A 346 0.00 -6.14 -1.44
C LEU A 346 0.92 -4.93 -1.58
N LEU A 347 1.93 -5.05 -2.44
CA LEU A 347 2.86 -3.96 -2.77
C LEU A 347 2.20 -3.06 -3.81
N VAL A 348 1.53 -2.02 -3.33
CA VAL A 348 0.77 -1.06 -4.12
C VAL A 348 1.70 -0.18 -4.94
N PHE A 349 1.40 -0.09 -6.23
CA PHE A 349 1.96 0.86 -7.17
C PHE A 349 0.82 1.63 -7.86
N PRO A 350 0.63 2.93 -7.58
CA PRO A 350 -0.36 3.77 -8.24
C PRO A 350 -0.27 3.76 -9.77
N GLY A 351 -1.37 3.39 -10.44
CA GLY A 351 -1.48 3.19 -11.88
C GLY A 351 -1.07 1.81 -12.40
N VAL A 352 -0.80 0.86 -11.51
CA VAL A 352 -0.64 -0.56 -11.86
C VAL A 352 -1.55 -1.41 -11.00
N THR A 353 -1.51 -1.23 -9.68
CA THR A 353 -2.24 -2.09 -8.71
C THR A 353 -3.71 -1.67 -8.51
N ASP A 354 -4.11 -0.51 -9.03
CA ASP A 354 -5.42 0.12 -8.83
C ASP A 354 -6.21 0.29 -10.15
N THR A 355 -6.13 -0.72 -11.02
CA THR A 355 -6.91 -0.82 -12.27
C THR A 355 -8.11 -1.76 -12.12
N GLU A 356 -9.02 -1.77 -13.11
CA GLU A 356 -10.18 -2.68 -13.13
C GLU A 356 -9.79 -4.16 -13.13
N GLU A 357 -8.74 -4.51 -13.87
CA GLU A 357 -8.27 -5.88 -14.02
C GLU A 357 -7.62 -6.39 -12.74
N GLU A 358 -6.89 -5.52 -12.02
CA GLU A 358 -6.40 -5.85 -10.68
C GLU A 358 -7.55 -6.00 -9.69
N LEU A 359 -8.61 -5.20 -9.79
CA LEU A 359 -9.75 -5.31 -8.90
C LEU A 359 -10.45 -6.66 -9.07
N ASP A 360 -10.71 -7.08 -10.31
CA ASP A 360 -11.29 -8.41 -10.60
C ASP A 360 -10.36 -9.53 -10.11
N ALA A 361 -9.08 -9.49 -10.50
CA ALA A 361 -8.10 -10.52 -10.14
C ALA A 361 -7.91 -10.63 -8.62
N LEU A 362 -7.82 -9.50 -7.91
CA LEU A 362 -7.63 -9.46 -6.46
C LEU A 362 -8.89 -9.91 -5.73
N ALA A 363 -10.08 -9.53 -6.19
CA ALA A 363 -11.33 -10.00 -5.62
C ALA A 363 -11.48 -11.53 -5.75
N ARG A 364 -11.08 -12.12 -6.89
CA ARG A 364 -11.02 -13.59 -7.06
C ARG A 364 -10.00 -14.23 -6.14
N LEU A 365 -8.78 -13.72 -6.12
CA LEU A 365 -7.73 -14.23 -5.25
C LEU A 365 -8.18 -14.24 -3.79
N VAL A 366 -8.82 -13.15 -3.34
CA VAL A 366 -9.33 -13.00 -1.99
C VAL A 366 -10.51 -13.94 -1.72
N GLY A 367 -11.53 -13.88 -2.57
CA GLY A 367 -12.80 -14.56 -2.37
C GLY A 367 -12.68 -16.07 -2.52
N GLU A 368 -12.12 -16.54 -3.63
CA GLU A 368 -12.06 -17.96 -3.98
C GLU A 368 -11.09 -18.74 -3.08
N ASN A 369 -10.13 -18.07 -2.43
CA ASN A 369 -9.11 -18.72 -1.59
C ASN A 369 -9.26 -18.39 -0.09
N GLY A 370 -10.19 -17.50 0.30
CA GLY A 370 -10.49 -17.19 1.69
C GLY A 370 -9.46 -16.31 2.41
N VAL A 371 -8.94 -15.29 1.73
CA VAL A 371 -8.05 -14.28 2.35
C VAL A 371 -8.83 -13.44 3.37
N SER A 372 -8.25 -13.23 4.54
CA SER A 372 -8.87 -12.50 5.65
C SER A 372 -8.51 -11.03 5.69
N MET A 373 -7.34 -10.65 5.17
CA MET A 373 -6.81 -9.29 5.30
C MET A 373 -5.93 -8.89 4.12
N ILE A 374 -5.95 -7.60 3.79
CA ILE A 374 -4.92 -6.96 2.97
C ILE A 374 -4.15 -5.97 3.83
N GLN A 375 -2.83 -6.18 3.88
CA GLN A 375 -1.83 -5.24 4.35
C GLN A 375 -1.38 -4.41 3.15
N TRP A 376 -1.80 -3.15 3.13
CA TRP A 376 -1.52 -2.23 2.03
C TRP A 376 -0.11 -1.65 2.21
N ARG A 377 0.85 -2.14 1.43
CA ARG A 377 2.24 -1.65 1.45
C ARG A 377 2.52 -0.80 0.24
N ASN A 378 3.44 0.14 0.38
CA ASN A 378 4.00 0.82 -0.78
C ASN A 378 5.02 -0.11 -1.43
N LEU A 379 5.01 -0.18 -2.76
CA LEU A 379 6.11 -0.79 -3.49
C LEU A 379 7.31 0.17 -3.47
N ASN A 380 8.42 -0.31 -2.90
CA ASN A 380 9.66 0.46 -2.78
C ASN A 380 10.53 0.26 -4.03
N ILE A 381 10.37 1.11 -5.04
CA ILE A 381 11.10 1.02 -6.31
C ILE A 381 11.02 2.35 -7.07
N ASP A 382 11.99 2.61 -7.95
CA ASP A 382 11.93 3.72 -8.90
C ASP A 382 10.63 3.66 -9.74
N PRO A 383 9.77 4.69 -9.71
CA PRO A 383 8.48 4.67 -10.39
C PRO A 383 8.55 4.58 -11.92
N GLU A 384 9.55 5.18 -12.57
CA GLU A 384 9.72 5.06 -14.01
C GLU A 384 10.20 3.67 -14.41
N TRP A 385 11.17 3.15 -13.66
CA TRP A 385 11.73 1.84 -13.94
C TRP A 385 10.72 0.72 -13.77
N TYR A 386 9.99 0.67 -12.65
CA TYR A 386 8.96 -0.36 -12.43
C TYR A 386 7.86 -0.28 -13.47
N PHE A 387 7.37 0.93 -13.77
CA PHE A 387 6.30 1.09 -14.76
C PHE A 387 6.73 0.57 -16.13
N ARG A 388 7.95 0.89 -16.60
CA ARG A 388 8.52 0.40 -17.86
C ARG A 388 8.61 -1.13 -17.90
N LEU A 389 9.06 -1.76 -16.81
CA LEU A 389 9.14 -3.21 -16.70
C LEU A 389 7.75 -3.87 -16.76
N MET A 390 6.75 -3.27 -16.14
CA MET A 390 5.39 -3.82 -16.11
C MET A 390 4.63 -3.60 -17.42
N SER A 391 4.72 -2.42 -18.04
CA SER A 391 4.06 -2.12 -19.33
C SER A 391 4.68 -2.86 -20.52
N GLY A 392 5.91 -3.37 -20.35
CA GLY A 392 6.69 -4.05 -21.38
C GLY A 392 7.78 -3.14 -21.95
N GLY A 393 9.02 -3.61 -21.84
CA GLY A 393 10.19 -3.10 -22.57
C GLY A 393 10.58 -4.04 -23.72
N GLU A 394 11.56 -3.64 -24.53
CA GLU A 394 12.01 -4.37 -25.73
C GLU A 394 12.17 -5.88 -25.48
N GLY A 395 11.46 -6.71 -26.26
CA GLY A 395 11.55 -8.18 -26.20
C GLY A 395 10.52 -8.90 -25.32
N GLN A 396 9.64 -8.21 -24.59
CA GLN A 396 8.53 -8.83 -23.84
C GLN A 396 7.16 -8.44 -24.41
N ASN A 397 6.17 -9.34 -24.30
CA ASN A 397 4.79 -9.02 -24.66
C ASN A 397 4.33 -7.77 -23.88
N ARG A 398 3.86 -6.73 -24.57
CA ARG A 398 3.31 -5.54 -23.89
C ARG A 398 2.12 -5.95 -23.04
N LEU A 399 2.09 -5.51 -21.79
CA LEU A 399 0.91 -5.63 -20.95
C LEU A 399 0.17 -4.30 -21.03
N GLU A 400 -1.04 -4.33 -21.57
CA GLU A 400 -1.91 -3.17 -21.52
C GLU A 400 -2.30 -2.92 -20.06
N LEU A 401 -2.00 -1.71 -19.59
CA LEU A 401 -2.35 -1.21 -18.27
C LEU A 401 -3.46 -0.18 -18.46
N SER A 402 -4.65 -0.54 -18.00
CA SER A 402 -5.80 0.35 -18.01
C SER A 402 -5.60 1.55 -17.07
N PRO A 403 -6.35 2.65 -17.27
CA PRO A 403 -6.32 3.80 -16.38
C PRO A 403 -6.53 3.44 -14.91
N SER A 404 -5.88 4.18 -14.01
CA SER A 404 -6.09 4.07 -12.56
C SER A 404 -7.49 4.55 -12.18
N MET A 405 -8.20 3.77 -11.37
CA MET A 405 -9.44 4.22 -10.72
C MET A 405 -9.19 5.02 -9.44
N GLY A 406 -7.94 5.10 -8.98
CA GLY A 406 -7.54 5.63 -7.69
C GLY A 406 -7.65 4.60 -6.56
N LEU A 407 -6.72 4.68 -5.61
CA LEU A 407 -6.63 3.80 -4.44
C LEU A 407 -7.91 3.82 -3.61
N THR A 408 -8.51 5.00 -3.37
CA THR A 408 -9.73 5.11 -2.56
C THR A 408 -10.90 4.37 -3.21
N SER A 409 -11.11 4.57 -4.51
CA SER A 409 -12.16 3.88 -5.26
C SER A 409 -11.93 2.38 -5.30
N PHE A 410 -10.68 1.97 -5.56
CA PHE A 410 -10.26 0.57 -5.59
C PHE A 410 -10.57 -0.14 -4.28
N MET A 411 -10.11 0.42 -3.14
CA MET A 411 -10.38 -0.14 -1.81
C MET A 411 -11.89 -0.22 -1.51
N LYS A 412 -12.66 0.84 -1.83
CA LYS A 412 -14.11 0.84 -1.59
C LYS A 412 -14.82 -0.26 -2.38
N ARG A 413 -14.46 -0.46 -3.64
CA ARG A 413 -15.06 -1.47 -4.51
C ARG A 413 -14.65 -2.88 -4.11
N LEU A 414 -13.38 -3.09 -3.77
CA LEU A 414 -12.91 -4.38 -3.26
C LEU A 414 -13.64 -4.76 -1.96
N LYS A 415 -13.82 -3.82 -1.03
CA LYS A 415 -14.58 -4.05 0.21
C LYS A 415 -16.04 -4.41 -0.05
N LYS A 416 -16.65 -3.86 -1.12
CA LYS A 416 -18.02 -4.21 -1.53
C LYS A 416 -18.10 -5.64 -2.07
N LEU A 417 -17.09 -6.10 -2.81
CA LEU A 417 -17.01 -7.47 -3.35
C LEU A 417 -16.66 -8.50 -2.26
N CYS A 418 -15.80 -8.12 -1.31
CA CYS A 418 -15.31 -8.97 -0.22
C CYS A 418 -15.56 -8.31 1.17
N PRO A 419 -16.80 -8.27 1.68
CA PRO A 419 -17.15 -7.51 2.89
C PRO A 419 -16.43 -7.93 4.17
N TRP A 420 -16.02 -9.20 4.29
CA TRP A 420 -15.30 -9.72 5.47
C TRP A 420 -13.87 -9.18 5.57
N LEU A 421 -13.29 -8.70 4.47
CA LEU A 421 -11.85 -8.49 4.39
C LEU A 421 -11.39 -7.32 5.26
N ARG A 422 -10.42 -7.55 6.15
CA ARG A 422 -9.81 -6.51 6.97
C ARG A 422 -8.78 -5.72 6.15
N TYR A 423 -8.75 -4.39 6.33
CA TYR A 423 -7.66 -3.54 5.86
C TYR A 423 -6.75 -3.17 7.02
N GLY A 424 -5.46 -3.11 6.75
CA GLY A 424 -4.48 -2.65 7.70
C GLY A 424 -3.11 -2.48 7.06
N TYR A 425 -2.13 -2.35 7.93
CA TYR A 425 -0.72 -2.30 7.60
C TYR A 425 -0.04 -3.41 8.40
N PHE A 426 -0.23 -3.55 9.70
CA PHE A 426 0.56 -4.49 10.49
C PHE A 426 -0.02 -5.91 10.60
N ASN A 427 0.81 -6.86 11.01
CA ASN A 427 0.35 -8.21 11.36
C ASN A 427 -0.58 -8.13 12.58
N PRO A 428 -1.82 -8.66 12.52
CA PRO A 428 -2.74 -8.57 13.64
C PRO A 428 -2.35 -9.54 14.75
N TYR A 429 -2.66 -9.17 16.00
CA TYR A 429 -2.73 -10.15 17.09
C TYR A 429 -4.05 -10.92 16.96
N LEU A 430 -3.94 -12.24 17.03
CA LEU A 430 -5.02 -13.21 16.78
C LEU A 430 -5.11 -14.25 17.90
N GLY A 431 -4.33 -14.10 18.98
CA GLY A 431 -4.17 -15.16 19.98
C GLY A 431 -3.46 -16.38 19.42
N GLU A 432 -3.74 -17.55 19.99
CA GLU A 432 -3.14 -18.84 19.59
C GLU A 432 -3.80 -19.42 18.33
N LYS A 433 -5.12 -19.29 18.23
CA LYS A 433 -5.94 -19.71 17.10
C LYS A 433 -6.72 -18.49 16.58
N ALA A 434 -6.66 -18.25 15.29
CA ALA A 434 -7.37 -17.15 14.68
C ALA A 434 -8.87 -17.44 14.53
N GLU A 435 -9.70 -16.44 14.83
CA GLU A 435 -11.09 -16.43 14.36
C GLU A 435 -11.11 -15.95 12.91
N VAL A 436 -11.53 -16.83 11.98
CA VAL A 436 -11.50 -16.55 10.54
C VAL A 436 -12.93 -16.45 10.00
N THR A 437 -13.31 -15.22 9.62
CA THR A 437 -14.62 -14.92 9.01
C THR A 437 -14.60 -14.98 7.48
N ALA A 438 -13.41 -15.09 6.88
CA ALA A 438 -13.27 -15.27 5.44
C ALA A 438 -13.92 -16.58 4.98
N PRO A 439 -14.54 -16.61 3.78
CA PRO A 439 -15.18 -17.82 3.25
C PRO A 439 -14.18 -18.96 3.14
N MET A 440 -14.66 -20.20 3.20
CA MET A 440 -13.79 -21.33 2.86
C MET A 440 -13.45 -21.30 1.36
N PRO A 441 -12.30 -21.84 0.95
CA PRO A 441 -11.94 -21.89 -0.46
C PRO A 441 -13.05 -22.48 -1.32
N GLY A 442 -13.36 -21.81 -2.43
CA GLY A 442 -14.42 -22.19 -3.38
C GLY A 442 -15.86 -21.83 -2.96
N GLN A 443 -16.11 -21.30 -1.76
CA GLN A 443 -17.48 -20.93 -1.33
C GLN A 443 -17.95 -19.57 -1.86
N TRP A 444 -17.01 -18.69 -2.20
CA TRP A 444 -17.32 -17.39 -2.79
C TRP A 444 -17.22 -17.47 -4.31
N SER A 445 -18.13 -16.79 -5.00
CA SER A 445 -18.07 -16.55 -6.44
C SER A 445 -18.21 -15.06 -6.71
N MET A 446 -17.59 -14.61 -7.81
CA MET A 446 -17.70 -13.23 -8.24
C MET A 446 -19.18 -12.88 -8.48
N PRO A 447 -19.74 -11.86 -7.81
CA PRO A 447 -21.09 -11.41 -8.10
C PRO A 447 -21.22 -10.99 -9.57
N ALA A 448 -22.33 -11.36 -10.21
CA ALA A 448 -22.64 -10.85 -11.54
C ALA A 448 -22.59 -9.31 -11.53
N PRO A 449 -22.09 -8.66 -12.59
CA PRO A 449 -22.20 -7.21 -12.72
C PRO A 449 -23.66 -6.85 -12.50
N ARG A 450 -23.96 -5.98 -11.52
CA ARG A 450 -25.32 -5.44 -11.43
C ARG A 450 -25.57 -4.76 -12.75
N ALA A 451 -26.49 -5.30 -13.56
CA ALA A 451 -27.11 -4.53 -14.60
C ALA A 451 -27.49 -3.20 -13.94
N ARG A 452 -27.08 -2.07 -14.51
CA ARG A 452 -27.77 -0.82 -14.17
C ARG A 452 -29.23 -1.19 -14.32
N GLU A 453 -30.00 -1.15 -13.24
CA GLU A 453 -31.46 -1.20 -13.34
C GLU A 453 -31.76 -0.12 -14.36
N ALA A 454 -32.03 -0.55 -15.58
CA ALA A 454 -32.59 0.33 -16.59
C ALA A 454 -33.86 0.77 -15.90
N ALA A 455 -33.89 2.04 -15.48
CA ALA A 455 -35.16 2.71 -15.27
C ALA A 455 -35.98 2.32 -16.50
N SER A 456 -37.01 1.53 -16.26
CA SER A 456 -37.89 1.05 -17.31
C SER A 456 -38.29 2.27 -18.12
N ILE A 457 -38.23 2.14 -19.43
CA ILE A 457 -38.69 3.17 -20.37
C ILE A 457 -40.19 3.50 -20.13
N ASP A 458 -40.90 2.74 -19.28
CA ASP A 458 -42.25 3.04 -18.80
C ASP A 458 -42.36 4.21 -17.80
N ASP A 459 -41.29 4.62 -17.11
CA ASP A 459 -41.34 5.76 -16.16
C ASP A 459 -41.05 7.13 -16.82
N LEU A 460 -40.71 7.14 -18.12
CA LEU A 460 -40.50 8.37 -18.91
C LEU A 460 -41.70 8.73 -19.79
N GLU A 461 -42.74 7.89 -19.91
CA GLU A 461 -43.97 8.21 -20.65
C GLU A 461 -45.07 8.88 -19.81
N LEU A 462 -44.88 9.07 -18.49
CA LEU A 462 -45.85 9.78 -17.64
C LEU A 462 -45.55 11.27 -17.39
N SER A 463 -44.54 11.85 -18.04
CA SER A 463 -44.21 13.29 -17.90
C SER A 463 -44.46 14.16 -19.14
N VAL A 464 -45.02 13.61 -20.22
CA VAL A 464 -45.44 14.41 -21.40
C VAL A 464 -46.96 14.39 -21.55
N ARG A 465 -47.66 15.09 -20.64
CA ARG A 465 -49.02 15.57 -20.91
C ARG A 465 -48.95 17.07 -21.19
N ALA A 466 -49.26 17.41 -22.44
CA ALA A 466 -49.45 18.79 -22.90
C ALA A 466 -50.50 19.53 -22.04
N PRO A 467 -50.35 20.84 -21.78
CA PRO A 467 -51.38 21.61 -21.13
C PRO A 467 -52.58 21.79 -22.08
N ALA A 468 -53.78 21.50 -21.57
CA ALA A 468 -55.06 21.75 -22.24
C ALA A 468 -55.30 23.27 -22.43
N PRO A 469 -56.02 23.70 -23.48
CA PRO A 469 -56.27 25.10 -23.76
C PRO A 469 -57.25 25.70 -22.74
N ARG A 470 -56.93 26.89 -22.23
CA ARG A 470 -57.85 27.67 -21.38
C ARG A 470 -59.07 28.10 -22.18
N ALA A 471 -60.25 27.71 -21.70
CA ALA A 471 -61.53 28.17 -22.20
C ALA A 471 -61.70 29.68 -21.90
N ARG A 472 -62.18 30.41 -22.92
CA ARG A 472 -62.73 31.76 -22.78
C ARG A 472 -64.10 31.66 -22.13
N GLU A 473 -64.29 32.31 -20.99
CA GLU A 473 -65.62 32.68 -20.52
C GLU A 473 -66.05 33.97 -21.24
N ALA A 474 -67.24 33.91 -21.84
CA ALA A 474 -67.99 35.05 -22.33
C ALA A 474 -69.04 35.42 -21.28
N ALA A 475 -69.13 36.70 -20.94
CA ALA A 475 -70.33 37.31 -20.38
C ALA A 475 -70.48 38.72 -20.97
N GLU A 476 -71.71 39.01 -21.39
CA GLU A 476 -72.15 40.07 -22.29
C GLU A 476 -72.28 41.47 -21.67
N ALA A 477 -72.20 42.45 -22.59
CA ALA A 477 -72.89 43.76 -22.64
C ALA A 477 -72.43 44.83 -21.62
N THR A 478 -72.25 46.11 -21.97
CA THR A 478 -73.07 47.00 -22.83
C THR A 478 -72.26 48.17 -23.44
N ALA A 479 -72.77 48.77 -24.53
CA ALA A 479 -72.30 50.03 -25.11
C ALA A 479 -72.56 51.24 -24.19
N ASP A 480 -71.65 52.21 -24.16
CA ASP A 480 -71.87 53.58 -24.67
C ASP A 480 -70.78 54.56 -24.17
N ASP A 481 -70.51 55.52 -25.06
CA ASP A 481 -70.05 56.90 -24.85
C ASP A 481 -68.57 57.27 -24.56
N MET A 482 -68.07 58.10 -25.51
CA MET A 482 -67.35 59.38 -25.33
C MET A 482 -65.95 59.36 -24.70
N GLU A 483 -64.95 60.17 -25.04
CA GLU A 483 -64.61 61.14 -26.09
C GLU A 483 -63.17 61.60 -25.75
N ALA A 484 -62.40 62.05 -26.75
CA ALA A 484 -61.33 63.04 -26.66
C ALA A 484 -60.00 62.79 -25.87
N ALA A 485 -58.94 62.68 -26.67
CA ALA A 485 -57.85 63.68 -26.81
C ALA A 485 -56.62 63.70 -25.87
N ALA A 486 -55.55 64.23 -26.49
CA ALA A 486 -54.24 64.70 -26.02
C ALA A 486 -53.11 63.65 -26.01
N THR A 487 -52.21 63.61 -27.02
CA THR A 487 -50.97 64.45 -27.16
C THR A 487 -50.07 64.40 -25.92
N GLY A 488 -48.78 64.10 -25.95
CA GLY A 488 -47.78 63.92 -27.00
C GLY A 488 -46.43 63.65 -26.31
N GLU A 489 -45.37 63.47 -27.11
CA GLU A 489 -43.95 63.87 -26.93
C GLU A 489 -43.31 63.79 -25.52
N SER A 490 -42.02 63.56 -25.31
CA SER A 490 -40.81 63.13 -26.02
C SER A 490 -39.69 63.36 -24.99
N SER A 491 -38.52 62.78 -25.25
CA SER A 491 -37.17 63.21 -24.82
C SER A 491 -36.74 63.14 -23.34
N ASP A 492 -35.69 62.33 -23.14
CA ASP A 492 -34.40 62.66 -22.51
C ASP A 492 -34.34 63.18 -21.07
N MET A 493 -33.84 62.34 -20.17
CA MET A 493 -32.42 62.36 -19.72
C MET A 493 -32.04 61.08 -19.00
#